data_AF-A0A6F7VVM1-F1
#
_entry.id   AF-A0A6F7VVM1-F1
#
_cell.length_a   1.000
_cell.length_b   1.000
_cell.length_c   1.000
_cell.angle_alpha   90.00
_cell.angle_beta   90.00
_cell.angle_gamma   90.00
#
_symmetry.space_group_name_H-M   'P 1'
#
loop_
_entity.id
_entity.type
_entity.pdbx_description
1 polymer ?
#
loop_
_entity_poly.entity_id
_entity_poly.type
_entity_poly.pdbx_seq_one_letter_code
_entity_poly.pdbx_strand_id
1 'polypeptide(L)'
;MYNHLTDKETLFRHAMEAAADAVMAENLAVVERLREPGDDLRAALEDMAYRMLQVCCGERSRALRRLTYAQAADFPDLIEIVQGRTAIRPGEAPADRPGDPARAAEQLLALLTGPMEVRSRLGTRKVSAAETRTVARSAVDTFLRAYEAAATEPPDPRAGGPVAAARRRCRLS
;
A
#
# COMPACT_ATOMS: atom_id res chain seq x y z
N MET A 1 30.37 32.04 -10.21
CA MET A 1 30.24 30.58 -10.36
C MET A 1 28.95 30.12 -9.69
N TYR A 2 27.87 29.95 -10.46
CA TYR A 2 26.56 29.48 -9.98
C TYR A 2 26.08 28.20 -10.70
N ASN A 3 27.00 27.49 -11.39
CA ASN A 3 26.66 26.36 -12.27
C ASN A 3 26.66 24.98 -11.56
N HIS A 4 26.79 24.95 -10.23
CA HIS A 4 26.88 23.68 -9.48
C HIS A 4 25.64 23.35 -8.66
N LEU A 5 24.74 24.31 -8.45
CA LEU A 5 23.51 24.08 -7.67
C LEU A 5 22.48 23.33 -8.49
N THR A 6 22.29 23.72 -9.76
CA THR A 6 21.41 23.02 -10.70
C THR A 6 21.85 21.57 -10.93
N ASP A 7 23.16 21.32 -11.03
CA ASP A 7 23.72 19.98 -11.23
C ASP A 7 23.52 19.07 -10.00
N LYS A 8 23.75 19.61 -8.79
CA LYS A 8 23.54 18.87 -7.54
C LYS A 8 22.07 18.58 -7.27
N GLU A 9 21.19 19.55 -7.50
CA GLU A 9 19.74 19.36 -7.34
C GLU A 9 19.21 18.31 -8.31
N THR A 10 19.62 18.39 -9.59
CA THR A 10 19.25 17.42 -10.62
C THR A 10 19.76 16.02 -10.28
N LEU A 11 21.02 15.90 -9.86
CA LEU A 11 21.61 14.63 -9.43
C LEU A 11 20.89 14.05 -8.20
N PHE A 12 20.59 14.89 -7.21
CA PHE A 12 19.87 14.48 -6.00
C PHE A 12 18.46 13.96 -6.33
N ARG A 13 17.74 14.67 -7.20
CA ARG A 13 16.42 14.27 -7.68
C ARG A 13 16.48 12.91 -8.38
N HIS A 14 17.39 12.73 -9.34
CA HIS A 14 17.54 11.44 -10.02
C HIS A 14 17.93 10.30 -9.07
N ALA A 15 18.76 10.56 -8.06
CA ALA A 15 19.09 9.56 -7.04
C ALA A 15 17.86 9.17 -6.19
N MET A 16 17.02 10.13 -5.82
CA MET A 16 15.76 9.88 -5.10
C MET A 16 14.77 9.08 -5.95
N GLU A 17 14.64 9.41 -7.23
CA GLU A 17 13.80 8.66 -8.19
C GLU A 17 14.26 7.22 -8.33
N ALA A 18 15.56 7.00 -8.60
CA ALA A 18 16.12 5.66 -8.74
C ALA A 18 15.96 4.82 -7.46
N ALA A 19 16.08 5.45 -6.28
CA ALA A 19 15.85 4.77 -5.00
C ALA A 19 14.37 4.41 -4.81
N ALA A 20 13.44 5.28 -5.20
CA ALA A 20 12.01 5.02 -5.15
C ALA A 20 11.61 3.87 -6.10
N ASP A 21 12.13 3.87 -7.33
CA ASP A 21 11.89 2.83 -8.32
C ASP A 21 12.41 1.47 -7.84
N ALA A 22 13.59 1.43 -7.20
CA ALA A 22 14.14 0.20 -6.63
C ALA A 22 13.27 -0.35 -5.49
N VAL A 23 12.78 0.52 -4.58
CA VAL A 23 11.87 0.10 -3.49
C VAL A 23 10.54 -0.41 -4.06
N MET A 24 10.00 0.25 -5.08
CA MET A 24 8.79 -0.19 -5.76
C MET A 24 8.96 -1.57 -6.42
N ALA A 25 10.06 -1.78 -7.15
CA ALA A 25 10.35 -3.06 -7.79
C ALA A 25 10.45 -4.20 -6.75
N GLU A 26 11.07 -3.95 -5.60
CA GLU A 26 11.14 -4.93 -4.50
C GLU A 26 9.76 -5.24 -3.91
N ASN A 27 8.91 -4.23 -3.69
CA ASN A 27 7.54 -4.41 -3.21
C ASN A 27 6.67 -5.17 -4.23
N LEU A 28 6.76 -4.83 -5.51
CA LEU A 28 6.02 -5.51 -6.58
C LEU A 28 6.42 -6.99 -6.66
N ALA A 29 7.72 -7.29 -6.58
CA ALA A 29 8.22 -8.67 -6.56
C ALA A 29 7.72 -9.47 -5.33
N VAL A 30 7.34 -8.80 -4.24
CA VAL A 30 6.70 -9.44 -3.08
C VAL A 30 5.23 -9.74 -3.36
N VAL A 31 4.48 -8.78 -3.90
CA VAL A 31 3.05 -8.94 -4.21
C VAL A 31 2.80 -9.94 -5.32
N GLU A 32 3.66 -9.99 -6.34
CA GLU A 32 3.55 -10.93 -7.47
C GLU A 32 3.51 -12.39 -7.03
N ARG A 33 4.11 -12.73 -5.89
CA ARG A 33 4.04 -14.08 -5.31
C ARG A 33 2.64 -14.48 -4.83
N LEU A 34 1.76 -13.51 -4.58
CA LEU A 34 0.36 -13.77 -4.21
C LEU A 34 -0.54 -14.09 -5.41
N ARG A 35 -0.06 -14.00 -6.66
CA ARG A 35 -0.87 -14.42 -7.82
C ARG A 35 -1.28 -15.88 -7.75
N GLU A 36 -0.44 -16.73 -7.15
CA GLU A 36 -0.67 -18.16 -6.97
C GLU A 36 -0.46 -18.53 -5.49
N PRO A 37 -1.41 -18.21 -4.59
CA PRO A 37 -1.23 -18.33 -3.15
C PRO A 37 -1.22 -19.79 -2.64
N GLY A 38 -1.38 -20.78 -3.52
CA GLY A 38 -1.56 -22.18 -3.14
C GLY A 38 -2.86 -22.42 -2.36
N ASP A 39 -2.89 -23.49 -1.57
CA ASP A 39 -4.11 -23.92 -0.85
C ASP A 39 -4.34 -23.19 0.48
N ASP A 40 -3.32 -22.53 1.03
CA ASP A 40 -3.40 -21.79 2.30
C ASP A 40 -3.17 -20.28 2.09
N LEU A 41 -4.27 -19.58 1.79
CA LEU A 41 -4.28 -18.13 1.59
C LEU A 41 -3.75 -17.38 2.82
N ARG A 42 -4.02 -17.85 4.04
CA ARG A 42 -3.57 -17.18 5.26
C ARG A 42 -2.05 -17.26 5.36
N ALA A 43 -1.47 -18.45 5.18
CA ALA A 43 -0.03 -18.61 5.19
C ALA A 43 0.65 -17.80 4.07
N ALA A 44 0.07 -17.74 2.88
CA ALA A 44 0.58 -16.94 1.77
C ALA A 44 0.57 -15.43 2.10
N LEU A 45 -0.52 -14.92 2.68
CA LEU A 45 -0.62 -13.53 3.12
C LEU A 45 0.36 -13.21 4.25
N GLU A 46 0.57 -14.10 5.21
CA GLU A 46 1.53 -13.91 6.30
C GLU A 46 2.99 -13.86 5.80
N ASP A 47 3.36 -14.74 4.84
CA ASP A 47 4.69 -14.70 4.22
C ASP A 47 4.88 -13.42 3.39
N MET A 48 3.89 -13.04 2.59
CA MET A 48 3.91 -11.78 1.84
C MET A 48 4.07 -10.59 2.79
N ALA A 49 3.26 -10.50 3.85
CA ALA A 49 3.31 -9.44 4.84
C ALA A 49 4.69 -9.35 5.50
N TYR A 50 5.27 -10.48 5.88
CA TYR A 50 6.61 -10.53 6.45
C TYR A 50 7.66 -9.99 5.46
N ARG A 51 7.63 -10.39 4.19
CA ARG A 51 8.57 -9.92 3.16
C ARG A 51 8.39 -8.45 2.85
N MET A 52 7.14 -7.98 2.76
CA MET A 52 6.80 -6.57 2.58
C MET A 52 7.41 -5.73 3.69
N LEU A 53 7.28 -6.18 4.95
CA LEU A 53 7.91 -5.51 6.08
C LEU A 53 9.43 -5.47 5.99
N GLN A 54 10.09 -6.48 5.44
CA GLN A 54 11.54 -6.45 5.23
C GLN A 54 11.96 -5.39 4.21
N VAL A 55 11.18 -5.21 3.13
CA VAL A 55 11.43 -4.16 2.14
C VAL A 55 11.15 -2.78 2.74
N CYS A 56 9.96 -2.57 3.30
CA CYS A 56 9.55 -1.28 3.88
C CYS A 56 10.43 -0.85 5.07
N CYS A 57 11.00 -1.80 5.81
CA CYS A 57 11.90 -1.55 6.93
C CYS A 57 13.38 -1.67 6.56
N GLY A 58 13.72 -1.94 5.29
CA GLY A 58 15.09 -1.99 4.82
C GLY A 58 15.79 -0.63 4.85
N GLU A 59 17.12 -0.63 4.86
CA GLU A 59 17.91 0.61 4.94
C GLU A 59 17.61 1.58 3.80
N ARG A 60 17.37 1.08 2.58
CA ARG A 60 17.00 1.91 1.42
C ARG A 60 15.67 2.65 1.64
N SER A 61 14.62 1.93 2.03
CA SER A 61 13.30 2.52 2.33
C SER A 61 13.36 3.52 3.49
N ARG A 62 14.21 3.27 4.49
CA ARG A 62 14.45 4.20 5.61
C ARG A 62 15.20 5.45 5.18
N ALA A 63 16.23 5.31 4.36
CA ALA A 63 17.00 6.44 3.83
C ALA A 63 16.12 7.31 2.94
N LEU A 64 15.37 6.71 2.02
CA LEU A 64 14.43 7.39 1.14
C LEU A 64 13.41 8.20 1.95
N ARG A 65 12.71 7.58 2.90
CA ARG A 65 11.72 8.26 3.76
C ARG A 65 12.33 9.41 4.57
N ARG A 66 13.52 9.21 5.16
CA ARG A 66 14.21 10.28 5.91
C ARG A 66 14.57 11.46 5.01
N LEU A 67 15.10 11.20 3.83
CA LEU A 67 15.47 12.24 2.87
C LEU A 67 14.24 12.97 2.35
N THR A 68 13.17 12.25 1.99
CA THR A 68 11.90 12.87 1.57
C THR A 68 11.36 13.82 2.64
N TYR A 69 11.33 13.41 3.92
CA TYR A 69 10.87 14.30 4.99
C TYR A 69 11.83 15.48 5.24
N ALA A 70 13.14 15.25 5.18
CA ALA A 70 14.13 16.31 5.37
C ALA A 70 14.09 17.37 4.26
N GLN A 71 13.54 17.04 3.09
CA GLN A 71 13.46 17.92 1.93
C GLN A 71 12.04 18.42 1.65
N ALA A 72 11.06 18.03 2.46
CA ALA A 72 9.64 18.31 2.25
C ALA A 72 9.30 19.81 2.18
N ALA A 73 10.03 20.64 2.93
CA ALA A 73 9.83 22.09 2.94
C ALA A 73 10.47 22.79 1.73
N ASP A 74 11.59 22.26 1.23
CA ASP A 74 12.39 22.88 0.17
C ASP A 74 11.99 22.37 -1.23
N PHE A 75 11.54 21.11 -1.31
CA PHE A 75 11.21 20.39 -2.55
C PHE A 75 9.90 19.60 -2.37
N PRO A 76 8.75 20.27 -2.27
CA PRO A 76 7.46 19.61 -1.99
C PRO A 76 7.04 18.63 -3.10
N ASP A 77 7.45 18.89 -4.35
CA ASP A 77 7.19 18.03 -5.50
C ASP A 77 7.92 16.68 -5.42
N LEU A 78 9.05 16.59 -4.69
CA LEU A 78 9.72 15.31 -4.42
C LEU A 78 8.85 14.37 -3.59
N ILE A 79 7.98 14.90 -2.73
CA ILE A 79 7.04 14.08 -1.95
C ILE A 79 6.06 13.39 -2.90
N GLU A 80 5.47 14.15 -3.82
CA GLU A 80 4.51 13.63 -4.80
C GLU A 80 5.16 12.61 -5.73
N ILE A 81 6.40 12.88 -6.17
CA ILE A 81 7.22 11.97 -6.98
C ILE A 81 7.48 10.65 -6.24
N VAL A 82 7.98 10.72 -5.00
CA VAL A 82 8.32 9.52 -4.24
C VAL A 82 7.06 8.75 -3.85
N GLN A 83 6.00 9.42 -3.43
CA GLN A 83 4.72 8.78 -3.11
C GLN A 83 4.08 8.15 -4.36
N GLY A 84 4.06 8.86 -5.49
CA GLY A 84 3.52 8.37 -6.76
C GLY A 84 4.26 7.13 -7.26
N ARG A 85 5.59 7.06 -7.06
CA ARG A 85 6.43 5.91 -7.44
C ARG A 85 6.42 4.77 -6.43
N THR A 86 6.19 5.03 -5.15
CA THR A 86 6.16 3.99 -4.09
C THR A 86 4.77 3.44 -3.81
N ALA A 87 3.71 4.10 -4.29
CA ALA A 87 2.33 3.61 -4.19
C ALA A 87 2.11 2.37 -5.06
N ILE A 88 1.69 1.26 -4.44
CA ILE A 88 1.25 0.07 -5.17
C ILE A 88 -0.08 0.42 -5.84
N ARG A 89 -0.06 0.70 -7.15
CA ARG A 89 -1.28 0.91 -7.92
C ARG A 89 -1.83 -0.43 -8.38
N PRO A 90 -3.06 -0.82 -8.00
CA PRO A 90 -3.70 -1.94 -8.65
C PRO A 90 -3.98 -1.58 -10.11
N GLY A 91 -3.78 -2.55 -11.01
CA GLY A 91 -4.30 -2.43 -12.37
C GLY A 91 -5.82 -2.28 -12.33
N GLU A 92 -6.36 -1.49 -13.25
CA GLU A 92 -7.79 -1.20 -13.39
C GLU A 92 -8.64 -2.48 -13.30
N ALA A 93 -9.23 -2.72 -12.13
CA ALA A 93 -10.15 -3.83 -11.89
C ALA A 93 -11.55 -3.24 -11.63
N PRO A 94 -12.62 -3.78 -12.24
CA PRO A 94 -13.96 -3.21 -12.12
C PRO A 94 -14.49 -3.25 -10.68
N ALA A 95 -15.15 -2.15 -10.29
CA ALA A 95 -15.49 -1.74 -8.94
C ALA A 95 -16.66 -2.47 -8.24
N ASP A 96 -17.09 -3.65 -8.72
CA ASP A 96 -18.37 -4.26 -8.29
C ASP A 96 -18.21 -5.49 -7.37
N ARG A 97 -17.25 -5.44 -6.44
CA ARG A 97 -17.21 -6.32 -5.25
C ARG A 97 -17.16 -5.47 -3.98
N PRO A 98 -17.66 -5.96 -2.83
CA PRO A 98 -17.47 -5.26 -1.57
C PRO A 98 -15.96 -5.10 -1.32
N GLY A 99 -15.50 -3.85 -1.36
CA GLY A 99 -14.11 -3.43 -1.13
C GLY A 99 -13.31 -3.26 -2.41
N ASP A 100 -13.13 -2.01 -2.82
CA ASP A 100 -12.10 -1.59 -3.79
C ASP A 100 -10.73 -2.25 -3.46
N PRO A 101 -10.14 -3.05 -4.38
CA PRO A 101 -8.85 -3.70 -4.17
C PRO A 101 -7.72 -2.72 -3.83
N ALA A 102 -7.78 -1.49 -4.36
CA ALA A 102 -6.82 -0.44 -4.02
C ALA A 102 -6.89 -0.08 -2.55
N ARG A 103 -8.13 0.16 -2.08
CA ARG A 103 -8.41 0.46 -0.68
C ARG A 103 -8.03 -0.70 0.25
N ALA A 104 -8.24 -1.94 -0.17
CA ALA A 104 -7.85 -3.11 0.60
C ALA A 104 -6.32 -3.22 0.75
N ALA A 105 -5.59 -3.01 -0.35
CA ALA A 105 -4.12 -2.98 -0.31
C ALA A 105 -3.60 -1.84 0.58
N GLU A 106 -4.19 -0.64 0.47
CA GLU A 106 -3.84 0.51 1.32
C GLU A 106 -4.05 0.21 2.80
N GLN A 107 -5.20 -0.36 3.17
CA GLN A 107 -5.51 -0.71 4.56
C GLN A 107 -4.55 -1.77 5.11
N LEU A 108 -4.23 -2.80 4.32
CA LEU A 108 -3.25 -3.81 4.73
C LEU A 108 -1.87 -3.19 4.93
N LEU A 109 -1.41 -2.33 4.03
CA LEU A 109 -0.14 -1.61 4.17
C LEU A 109 -0.11 -0.72 5.41
N ALA A 110 -1.20 -0.05 5.75
CA ALA A 110 -1.31 0.74 6.97
C ALA A 110 -1.18 -0.13 8.24
N LEU A 111 -1.85 -1.28 8.26
CA LEU A 111 -1.76 -2.26 9.37
C LEU A 111 -0.34 -2.84 9.52
N LEU A 112 0.43 -2.93 8.43
CA LEU A 112 1.81 -3.40 8.47
C LEU A 112 2.78 -2.30 8.92
N THR A 113 2.73 -1.14 8.27
CA THR A 113 3.76 -0.11 8.40
C THR A 113 3.62 0.72 9.67
N GLY A 114 2.39 1.09 10.08
CA GLY A 114 2.16 1.90 11.28
C GLY A 114 2.75 1.31 12.56
N PRO A 115 2.46 0.03 12.89
CA PRO A 115 3.05 -0.62 14.07
C PRO A 115 4.58 -0.76 14.01
N MET A 116 5.17 -0.78 12.81
CA MET A 116 6.62 -0.86 12.62
C MET A 116 7.33 0.47 12.81
N GLU A 117 6.69 1.60 12.51
CA GLU A 117 7.24 2.93 12.78
C GLU A 117 7.45 3.15 14.28
N VAL A 118 6.48 2.74 15.10
CA VAL A 118 6.58 2.80 16.57
C VAL A 118 7.69 1.88 17.08
N ARG A 119 7.71 0.60 16.66
CA ARG A 119 8.70 -0.39 17.13
C ARG A 119 10.13 -0.05 16.72
N SER A 120 10.30 0.48 15.51
CA SER A 120 11.60 0.91 15.00
C SER A 120 12.03 2.28 15.53
N ARG A 121 11.18 2.98 16.30
CA ARG A 121 11.43 4.36 16.74
C ARG A 121 11.82 5.25 15.56
N LEU A 122 10.96 5.28 14.53
CA LEU A 122 11.20 6.01 13.28
C LEU A 122 12.53 5.59 12.61
N GLY A 123 12.81 4.28 12.62
CA GLY A 123 14.00 3.70 11.98
C GLY A 123 15.31 3.84 12.74
N THR A 124 15.31 4.33 13.99
CA THR A 124 16.52 4.41 14.85
C THR A 124 16.85 3.10 15.58
N ARG A 125 15.91 2.15 15.61
CA ARG A 125 16.04 0.83 16.21
C ARG A 125 15.79 -0.27 15.17
N LYS A 126 16.60 -1.34 15.22
CA LYS A 126 16.33 -2.58 14.49
C LYS A 126 15.23 -3.37 15.21
N VAL A 127 14.24 -3.83 14.45
CA VAL A 127 13.18 -4.72 14.92
C VAL A 127 13.60 -6.14 14.59
N SER A 128 13.49 -7.06 15.54
CA SER A 128 13.93 -8.45 15.33
C SER A 128 13.01 -9.18 14.34
N ALA A 129 13.50 -10.24 13.69
CA ALA A 129 12.68 -11.05 12.78
C ALA A 129 11.44 -11.66 13.47
N ALA A 130 11.55 -12.01 14.76
CA ALA A 130 10.43 -12.53 15.54
C ALA A 130 9.35 -11.46 15.79
N GLU A 131 9.75 -10.23 16.10
CA GLU A 131 8.83 -9.10 16.23
C GLU A 131 8.18 -8.77 14.88
N THR A 132 8.95 -8.74 13.79
CA THR A 132 8.41 -8.49 12.44
C THR A 132 7.37 -9.53 12.04
N ARG A 133 7.64 -10.83 12.30
CA ARG A 133 6.65 -11.90 12.07
C ARG A 133 5.40 -11.75 12.93
N THR A 134 5.54 -11.23 14.14
CA THR A 134 4.39 -10.98 15.02
C THR A 134 3.52 -9.86 14.46
N VAL A 135 4.12 -8.76 13.97
CA VAL A 135 3.38 -7.69 13.30
C VAL A 135 2.68 -8.20 12.03
N ALA A 136 3.37 -8.96 11.18
CA ALA A 136 2.80 -9.53 9.96
C ALA A 136 1.54 -10.37 10.27
N ARG A 137 1.64 -11.31 11.21
CA ARG A 137 0.52 -12.17 11.61
C ARG A 137 -0.66 -11.37 12.18
N SER A 138 -0.40 -10.41 13.07
CA SER A 138 -1.46 -9.57 13.65
C SER A 138 -2.17 -8.71 12.60
N ALA A 139 -1.43 -8.16 11.63
CA ALA A 139 -2.01 -7.38 10.54
C ALA A 139 -2.90 -8.25 9.62
N VAL A 140 -2.42 -9.42 9.21
CA VAL A 140 -3.18 -10.37 8.37
C VAL A 140 -4.42 -10.87 9.10
N ASP A 141 -4.33 -11.22 10.38
CA ASP A 141 -5.48 -11.67 11.17
C ASP A 141 -6.56 -10.57 11.26
N THR A 142 -6.16 -9.33 11.52
CA THR A 142 -7.07 -8.18 11.56
C THR A 142 -7.72 -7.94 10.21
N PHE A 143 -6.92 -7.98 9.14
CA PHE A 143 -7.38 -7.77 7.77
C PHE A 143 -8.41 -8.84 7.35
N LEU A 144 -8.11 -10.12 7.53
CA LEU A 144 -9.02 -11.21 7.18
C LEU A 144 -10.35 -11.11 7.94
N ARG A 145 -10.31 -10.84 9.25
CA ARG A 145 -11.54 -10.66 10.04
C ARG A 145 -12.40 -9.50 9.55
N ALA A 146 -11.78 -8.38 9.18
CA ALA A 146 -12.50 -7.22 8.68
C ALA A 146 -13.19 -7.50 7.35
N TYR A 147 -12.52 -8.20 6.43
CA TYR A 147 -13.04 -8.51 5.10
C TYR A 147 -14.00 -9.71 5.07
N GLU A 148 -13.83 -10.69 5.98
CA GLU A 148 -14.82 -11.75 6.22
C GLU A 148 -16.12 -11.16 6.78
N ALA A 149 -16.04 -10.25 7.75
CA ALA A 149 -17.22 -9.59 8.31
C ALA A 149 -17.98 -8.75 7.26
N ALA A 150 -17.27 -8.00 6.42
CA ALA A 150 -17.86 -7.21 5.35
C ALA A 150 -18.55 -8.06 4.27
N ALA A 151 -18.05 -9.27 4.00
CA ALA A 151 -18.69 -10.20 3.08
C ALA A 151 -19.99 -10.82 3.65
N THR A 152 -20.16 -10.79 4.97
CA THR A 152 -21.28 -11.42 5.67
C THR A 152 -22.40 -10.41 6.01
N GLU A 153 -22.19 -9.11 5.79
CA GLU A 153 -23.19 -8.08 6.05
C GLU A 153 -24.29 -8.12 4.96
N PRO A 154 -25.55 -8.41 5.31
CA PRO A 154 -26.64 -8.43 4.34
C PRO A 154 -26.86 -7.02 3.77
N PRO A 155 -27.17 -6.86 2.47
CA PRO A 155 -27.34 -5.55 1.86
C PRO A 155 -28.43 -4.76 2.58
N ASP A 156 -28.11 -3.54 3.02
CA ASP A 156 -29.06 -2.65 3.70
C ASP A 156 -30.29 -2.41 2.81
N PRO A 157 -31.50 -2.85 3.22
CA PRO A 157 -32.72 -2.66 2.44
C PRO A 157 -33.11 -1.18 2.27
N ARG A 158 -32.43 -0.24 2.94
CA ARG A 158 -32.70 1.21 2.84
C ARG A 158 -31.84 1.94 1.79
N ALA A 159 -30.86 1.28 1.17
CA ALA A 159 -30.04 1.88 0.11
C ALA A 159 -30.73 1.94 -1.27
N GLY A 160 -31.92 1.34 -1.41
CA GLY A 160 -32.74 1.38 -2.63
C GLY A 160 -33.73 2.55 -2.67
N GLY A 161 -33.25 3.77 -2.89
CA GLY A 161 -34.11 4.91 -3.25
C GLY A 161 -34.77 4.73 -4.64
N PRO A 162 -35.98 5.26 -4.89
CA PRO A 162 -36.83 4.82 -5.98
C PRO A 162 -36.40 5.39 -7.34
N VAL A 163 -35.61 4.62 -8.09
CA VAL A 163 -35.42 4.83 -9.54
C VAL A 163 -35.87 3.57 -10.28
N ALA A 164 -37.13 3.17 -10.08
CA ALA A 164 -37.73 2.05 -10.80
C ALA A 164 -39.24 2.26 -11.03
N ALA A 165 -39.62 3.43 -11.54
CA ALA A 165 -41.00 3.67 -11.98
C ALA A 165 -41.04 4.52 -13.26
N ALA A 166 -40.40 4.07 -14.35
CA ALA A 166 -40.60 4.71 -15.67
C ALA A 166 -40.43 3.80 -16.90
N ARG A 167 -40.13 2.50 -16.77
CA ARG A 167 -39.88 1.63 -17.94
C ARG A 167 -40.72 0.36 -17.96
N ARG A 168 -42.04 0.48 -17.75
CA ARG A 168 -43.01 -0.61 -18.02
C ARG A 168 -44.36 -0.10 -18.55
N ARG A 169 -44.37 0.87 -19.47
CA ARG A 169 -45.56 1.19 -20.30
C ARG A 169 -45.15 1.70 -21.68
N CYS A 170 -44.53 0.86 -22.50
CA CYS A 170 -44.40 1.06 -23.95
C CYS A 170 -44.09 -0.29 -24.63
N ARG A 171 -44.98 -1.26 -24.45
CA ARG A 171 -45.16 -2.41 -25.37
C ARG A 171 -46.60 -2.86 -25.21
N LEU A 172 -47.49 -2.26 -26.00
CA LEU A 172 -48.78 -2.78 -26.47
C LEU A 172 -49.55 -1.61 -27.09
N SER A 173 -49.24 -1.31 -28.35
CA SER A 173 -50.14 -0.80 -29.40
C SER A 173 -49.33 -0.70 -30.69
#